data_AF-A0A8J7AWJ1-F1
#
_entry.id   AF-A0A8J7AWJ1-F1
#
_cell.length_a   1.000
_cell.length_b   1.000
_cell.length_c   1.000
_cell.angle_alpha   90.00
_cell.angle_beta   90.00
_cell.angle_gamma   90.00
#
_symmetry.space_group_name_H-M   'P 1'
#
loop_
_entity.id
_entity.type
_entity.pdbx_description
1 polymer ?
#
loop_
_entity_poly.entity_id
_entity_poly.type
_entity_poly.pdbx_seq_one_letter_code
_entity_poly.pdbx_strand_id
1 'polypeptide(L)'
;MMKHPSALGVALLILVAVTAAVGPSSANGNQSFGGNYTALSTILAKASAKDVMDSYQRQTNTITLDRANLDEPHLLSVSVPGGASLQGYIEIDDHTRVPLGTSSEFIDVSPYLSESITQVTIVGSYSPASASVAIAFNGPGTVVQQQTGGTGRISYQLNLLVQ
;
A
#
# COMPACT_ATOMS: atom_id res chain seq x y z
N MET A 1 19.49 27.13 21.51
CA MET A 1 18.13 26.78 21.01
C MET A 1 18.19 26.74 19.49
N MET A 2 18.41 25.56 18.91
CA MET A 2 18.37 25.37 17.46
C MET A 2 17.05 24.71 17.10
N LYS A 3 16.34 25.38 16.18
CA LYS A 3 15.00 25.07 15.69
C LYS A 3 15.16 24.00 14.60
N HIS A 4 14.62 22.81 14.82
CA HIS A 4 14.53 21.77 13.78
C HIS A 4 13.49 22.18 12.72
N PRO A 5 13.81 22.15 11.42
CA PRO A 5 12.79 22.19 10.39
C PRO A 5 12.21 20.78 10.17
N SER A 6 10.89 20.70 10.26
CA SER A 6 10.05 19.52 10.03
C SER A 6 10.27 18.96 8.62
N ALA A 7 10.53 17.65 8.53
CA ALA A 7 10.57 16.93 7.26
C ALA A 7 9.13 16.78 6.73
N LEU A 8 8.80 17.54 5.69
CA LEU A 8 7.63 17.32 4.86
C LEU A 8 7.81 15.99 4.12
N GLY A 9 7.07 14.97 4.54
CA GLY A 9 6.97 13.70 3.82
C GLY A 9 6.36 13.94 2.44
N VAL A 10 7.12 13.66 1.39
CA VAL A 10 6.66 13.76 0.01
C VAL A 10 5.87 12.49 -0.30
N ALA A 11 4.54 12.56 -0.23
CA ALA A 11 3.67 11.51 -0.75
C ALA A 11 3.69 11.55 -2.30
N LEU A 12 4.24 10.51 -2.92
CA LEU A 12 4.32 10.38 -4.38
C LEU A 12 3.17 9.48 -4.86
N LEU A 13 2.14 10.08 -5.44
CA LEU A 13 1.01 9.38 -6.04
C LEU A 13 1.21 9.31 -7.56
N ILE A 14 1.54 8.13 -8.09
CA ILE A 14 1.67 7.90 -9.53
C ILE A 14 0.39 7.21 -10.03
N LEU A 15 -0.50 7.98 -10.66
CA LEU A 15 -1.64 7.43 -11.40
C LEU A 15 -1.18 7.01 -12.81
N VAL A 16 -1.29 5.73 -13.14
CA VAL A 16 -1.11 5.26 -14.52
C VAL A 16 -2.50 4.93 -15.10
N ALA A 17 -3.01 5.81 -15.96
CA ALA A 17 -4.15 5.47 -16.81
C ALA A 17 -3.65 4.73 -18.04
N VAL A 18 -3.90 3.41 -18.13
CA VAL A 18 -3.74 2.66 -19.39
C VAL A 18 -5.06 2.70 -20.13
N THR A 19 -5.23 3.64 -21.05
CA THR A 19 -6.27 3.55 -22.09
C THR A 19 -5.64 2.99 -23.35
N ALA A 20 -5.88 1.71 -23.61
CA ALA A 20 -5.52 1.08 -24.88
C ALA A 20 -6.53 1.49 -25.96
N ALA A 21 -6.05 2.13 -27.04
CA ALA A 21 -6.73 2.17 -28.33
C ALA A 21 -5.74 1.75 -29.41
N VAL A 22 -6.08 0.68 -30.10
CA VAL A 22 -5.27 -0.02 -31.12
C VAL A 22 -5.27 0.70 -32.47
N GLY A 23 -4.13 0.65 -33.18
CA GLY A 23 -4.01 0.97 -34.61
C GLY A 23 -2.56 0.85 -35.10
N PRO A 24 -2.25 0.08 -36.16
CA PRO A 24 -0.88 -0.18 -36.57
C PRO A 24 -0.37 0.95 -37.47
N SER A 25 0.77 1.54 -37.12
CA SER A 25 1.52 2.39 -38.03
C SER A 25 2.99 2.33 -37.66
N SER A 26 3.77 1.60 -38.46
CA SER A 26 5.21 1.67 -38.46
C SER A 26 5.62 3.13 -38.64
N ALA A 27 6.20 3.75 -37.61
CA ALA A 27 6.74 5.10 -37.68
C ALA A 27 8.14 5.11 -37.02
N ASN A 28 9.11 4.93 -37.91
CA ASN A 28 10.47 5.47 -37.88
C ASN A 28 10.77 6.42 -36.71
N GLY A 29 11.73 6.03 -35.87
CA GLY A 29 12.05 6.69 -34.59
C GLY A 29 12.67 8.08 -34.75
N ASN A 30 11.83 9.09 -34.93
CA ASN A 30 12.25 10.49 -34.82
C ASN A 30 11.09 11.44 -34.46
N GLN A 31 10.33 11.11 -33.42
CA GLN A 31 9.42 12.06 -32.77
C GLN A 31 9.97 12.38 -31.38
N SER A 32 10.54 13.58 -31.26
CA SER A 32 11.05 14.13 -30.01
C SER A 32 9.88 14.44 -29.08
N PHE A 33 9.63 13.58 -28.09
CA PHE A 33 8.72 13.86 -26.99
C PHE A 33 9.35 14.88 -26.05
N GLY A 34 9.36 16.15 -26.42
CA GLY A 34 9.90 17.27 -25.64
C GLY A 34 9.09 17.55 -24.39
N GLY A 35 9.44 16.89 -23.29
CA GLY A 35 8.81 17.06 -21.97
C GLY A 35 9.79 16.77 -20.84
N ASN A 36 10.46 17.82 -20.36
CA ASN A 36 11.09 18.00 -19.05
C ASN A 36 11.64 16.75 -18.30
N TYR A 37 12.54 15.99 -18.92
CA TYR A 37 13.23 14.85 -18.28
C TYR A 37 14.15 15.26 -17.13
N THR A 38 14.61 16.51 -17.12
CA THR A 38 15.49 17.06 -16.09
C THR A 38 14.80 17.06 -14.73
N ALA A 39 13.56 17.54 -14.64
CA ALA A 39 12.81 17.57 -13.37
C ALA A 39 12.52 16.16 -12.82
N LEU A 40 12.17 15.19 -13.69
CA LEU A 40 11.96 13.80 -13.30
C LEU A 40 13.27 13.13 -12.84
N SER A 41 14.40 13.42 -13.50
CA SER A 41 15.72 12.92 -13.07
C SER A 41 16.15 13.50 -11.72
N THR A 42 15.81 14.76 -11.42
CA THR A 42 16.06 15.36 -10.10
C THR A 42 15.08 14.87 -9.03
N ILE A 43 13.90 14.36 -9.41
CA ILE A 43 12.97 13.68 -8.49
C ILE A 43 13.42 12.24 -8.22
N LEU A 44 13.91 11.55 -9.25
CA LEU A 44 14.43 10.20 -9.13
C LEU A 44 15.78 10.14 -8.41
N ALA A 45 16.62 11.16 -8.55
CA ALA A 45 17.90 11.28 -7.85
C ALA A 45 17.75 11.59 -6.34
N LYS A 46 16.58 12.05 -5.90
CA LYS A 46 16.28 12.33 -4.48
C LYS A 46 15.41 11.26 -3.82
N ALA A 47 14.73 10.41 -4.60
CA ALA A 47 14.15 9.18 -4.11
C ALA A 47 15.28 8.16 -3.91
N SER A 48 15.40 7.54 -2.74
CA SER A 48 16.39 6.49 -2.61
C SER A 48 15.99 5.33 -3.53
N ALA A 49 16.97 4.59 -4.07
CA ALA A 49 16.68 3.37 -4.83
C ALA A 49 15.78 2.40 -4.03
N LYS A 50 15.84 2.46 -2.69
CA LYS A 50 14.95 1.73 -1.78
C LYS A 50 13.50 2.19 -1.88
N ASP A 51 13.23 3.50 -1.92
CA ASP A 51 11.86 4.05 -2.02
C ASP A 51 11.24 3.74 -3.39
N VAL A 52 12.07 3.77 -4.44
CA VAL A 52 11.68 3.38 -5.79
C VAL A 52 11.34 1.88 -5.81
N MET A 53 12.22 1.01 -5.32
CA MET A 53 11.97 -0.45 -5.26
C MET A 53 10.76 -0.81 -4.37
N ASP A 54 10.60 -0.13 -3.24
CA ASP A 54 9.46 -0.34 -2.33
C ASP A 54 8.13 0.05 -3.00
N SER A 55 8.13 1.05 -3.90
CA SER A 55 6.95 1.40 -4.70
C SER A 55 6.65 0.39 -5.82
N TYR A 56 7.67 -0.24 -6.42
CA TYR A 56 7.50 -1.17 -7.54
C TYR A 56 6.86 -2.51 -7.16
N GLN A 57 6.91 -2.91 -5.88
CA GLN A 57 6.35 -4.18 -5.42
C GLN A 57 5.16 -4.01 -4.48
N ARG A 58 4.67 -2.78 -4.26
CA ARG A 58 3.53 -2.54 -3.39
C ARG A 58 2.23 -2.91 -4.09
N GLN A 59 1.58 -3.94 -3.60
CA GLN A 59 0.25 -4.31 -4.05
C GLN A 59 -0.80 -3.39 -3.40
N THR A 60 -1.67 -2.78 -4.19
CA THR A 60 -2.70 -1.86 -3.70
C THR A 60 -4.09 -2.41 -3.96
N ASN A 61 -4.99 -2.31 -2.99
CA ASN A 61 -6.39 -2.67 -3.11
C ASN A 61 -7.27 -1.57 -2.53
N THR A 62 -8.49 -1.41 -3.05
CA THR A 62 -9.45 -0.43 -2.56
C THR A 62 -10.75 -1.13 -2.22
N ILE A 63 -11.26 -0.87 -1.02
CA ILE A 63 -12.55 -1.34 -0.54
C ILE A 63 -13.46 -0.13 -0.33
N THR A 64 -14.67 -0.21 -0.86
CA THR A 64 -15.72 0.77 -0.56
C THR A 64 -16.47 0.33 0.69
N LEU A 65 -16.63 1.25 1.64
CA LEU A 65 -17.41 1.09 2.86
C LEU A 65 -18.66 1.98 2.78
N ASP A 66 -19.77 1.49 3.32
CA ASP A 66 -20.99 2.26 3.46
C ASP A 66 -20.86 3.22 4.65
N ARG A 67 -21.08 4.53 4.43
CA ARG A 67 -21.06 5.53 5.49
C ARG A 67 -21.99 5.18 6.66
N ALA A 68 -23.11 4.50 6.41
CA ALA A 68 -24.05 4.12 7.47
C ALA A 68 -23.46 3.14 8.48
N ASN A 69 -22.34 2.48 8.15
CA ASN A 69 -21.78 1.39 8.92
C ASN A 69 -20.40 1.71 9.53
N LEU A 70 -19.92 2.97 9.50
CA LEU A 70 -18.58 3.30 10.00
C LEU A 70 -18.37 3.03 11.48
N ASP A 71 -19.43 3.17 12.28
CA ASP A 71 -19.39 2.94 13.73
C ASP A 71 -19.38 1.45 14.10
N GLU A 72 -19.61 0.56 13.12
CA GLU A 72 -19.53 -0.87 13.31
C GLU A 72 -18.06 -1.36 13.25
N PRO A 73 -17.72 -2.51 13.84
CA PRO A 73 -16.36 -3.02 13.83
C PRO A 73 -15.86 -3.38 12.42
N HIS A 74 -14.68 -2.86 12.08
CA HIS A 74 -13.94 -3.20 10.86
C HIS A 74 -12.62 -3.83 11.27
N LEU A 75 -12.52 -5.14 11.08
CA LEU A 75 -11.40 -5.93 11.58
C LEU A 75 -10.44 -6.27 10.44
N LEU A 76 -9.19 -5.88 10.62
CA LEU A 76 -8.09 -6.27 9.75
C LEU A 76 -7.25 -7.34 10.45
N SER A 77 -6.89 -8.40 9.73
CA SER A 77 -5.91 -9.38 10.20
C SER A 77 -4.87 -9.65 9.12
N VAL A 78 -3.64 -9.87 9.57
CA VAL A 78 -2.53 -10.30 8.74
C VAL A 78 -1.92 -11.51 9.41
N SER A 79 -1.82 -12.61 8.68
CA SER A 79 -1.38 -13.87 9.24
C SER A 79 -0.53 -14.65 8.26
N VAL A 80 0.29 -15.54 8.79
CA VAL A 80 1.07 -16.50 8.01
C VAL A 80 0.69 -17.90 8.48
N PRO A 81 0.06 -18.72 7.62
CA PRO A 81 -0.36 -20.07 7.99
C PRO A 81 0.85 -21.01 8.14
N GLY A 82 0.65 -22.11 8.87
CA GLY A 82 1.63 -23.21 8.91
C GLY A 82 2.88 -22.97 9.76
N GLY A 83 2.81 -22.08 10.75
CA GLY A 83 3.92 -21.85 11.71
C GLY A 83 5.08 -21.01 11.16
N ALA A 84 4.87 -20.35 10.02
CA ALA A 84 5.79 -19.34 9.51
C ALA A 84 5.90 -18.16 10.49
N SER A 85 7.05 -17.48 10.49
CA SER A 85 7.23 -16.27 11.31
C SER A 85 6.85 -15.04 10.48
N LEU A 86 6.13 -14.10 11.07
CA LEU A 86 5.84 -12.78 10.50
C LEU A 86 6.39 -11.71 11.45
N GLN A 87 7.06 -10.72 10.87
CA GLN A 87 7.52 -9.52 11.58
C GLN A 87 7.28 -8.30 10.70
N GLY A 88 6.88 -7.19 11.30
CA GLY A 88 6.58 -5.97 10.56
C GLY A 88 5.63 -5.07 11.33
N TYR A 89 4.87 -4.27 10.61
CA TYR A 89 3.86 -3.41 11.17
C TYR A 89 2.73 -3.12 10.16
N ILE A 90 1.60 -2.73 10.72
CA ILE A 90 0.50 -2.10 10.03
C ILE A 90 0.55 -0.62 10.40
N GLU A 91 0.52 0.25 9.39
CA GLU A 91 0.47 1.70 9.53
C GLU A 91 -0.88 2.21 9.02
N ILE A 92 -1.55 3.06 9.79
CA ILE A 92 -2.85 3.64 9.44
C ILE A 92 -2.68 5.16 9.33
N ASP A 93 -3.03 5.70 8.16
CA ASP A 93 -2.91 7.11 7.78
C ASP A 93 -1.57 7.76 8.16
N ASP A 94 -0.46 7.03 8.03
CA ASP A 94 0.91 7.48 8.36
C ASP A 94 1.14 7.87 9.84
N HIS A 95 0.19 7.59 10.75
CA HIS A 95 0.28 7.99 12.17
C HIS A 95 0.35 6.80 13.14
N THR A 96 -0.54 5.83 12.98
CA THR A 96 -0.66 4.71 13.92
C THR A 96 0.12 3.52 13.41
N ARG A 97 1.11 3.03 14.18
CA ARG A 97 1.85 1.80 13.86
C ARG A 97 1.55 0.69 14.85
N VAL A 98 0.96 -0.39 14.37
CA VAL A 98 0.70 -1.61 15.13
C VAL A 98 1.69 -2.69 14.69
N PRO A 99 2.54 -3.23 15.59
CA PRO A 99 3.48 -4.27 15.22
C PRO A 99 2.76 -5.55 14.80
N LEU A 100 3.26 -6.21 13.75
CA LEU A 100 2.82 -7.53 13.35
C LEU A 100 3.54 -8.58 14.20
N GLY A 101 2.78 -9.35 14.98
CA GLY A 101 3.26 -10.47 15.77
C GLY A 101 3.09 -11.82 15.07
N THR A 102 3.55 -12.89 15.73
CA THR A 102 3.43 -14.28 15.27
C THR A 102 2.01 -14.86 15.40
N SER A 103 1.12 -14.20 16.12
CA SER A 103 -0.29 -14.58 16.27
C SER A 103 -1.17 -13.70 15.39
N SER A 104 -2.19 -14.32 14.78
CA SER A 104 -3.26 -13.63 14.04
C SER A 104 -4.03 -12.70 14.99
N GLU A 105 -3.54 -11.49 15.17
CA GLU A 105 -4.25 -10.45 15.90
C GLU A 105 -5.13 -9.69 14.91
N PHE A 106 -6.41 -9.59 15.26
CA PHE A 106 -7.32 -8.68 14.59
C PHE A 106 -7.06 -7.29 15.15
N ILE A 107 -6.88 -6.32 14.26
CA ILE A 107 -6.82 -4.91 14.57
C ILE A 107 -8.15 -4.31 14.18
N ASP A 108 -8.80 -3.67 15.12
CA ASP A 108 -9.96 -2.84 14.84
C ASP A 108 -9.50 -1.52 14.20
N VAL A 109 -9.89 -1.32 12.94
CA VAL A 109 -9.56 -0.11 12.18
C VAL A 109 -10.67 0.94 12.22
N SER A 110 -11.85 0.62 12.77
CA SER A 110 -12.99 1.56 12.86
C SER A 110 -12.63 2.92 13.49
N PRO A 111 -11.82 2.99 14.57
CA PRO A 111 -11.46 4.28 15.18
C PRO A 111 -10.67 5.23 14.26
N TYR A 112 -10.11 4.72 13.16
CA TYR A 112 -9.32 5.50 12.21
C TYR A 112 -10.08 5.82 10.93
N LEU A 113 -11.28 5.25 10.74
CA LEU A 113 -12.08 5.55 9.56
C LEU A 113 -12.53 7.01 9.61
N SER A 114 -12.44 7.66 8.46
CA SER A 114 -12.96 9.01 8.25
C SER A 114 -13.88 9.04 7.04
N GLU A 115 -14.57 10.15 6.82
CA GLU A 115 -15.34 10.34 5.57
C GLU A 115 -14.46 10.42 4.31
N SER A 116 -13.13 10.41 4.47
CA SER A 116 -12.13 10.39 3.40
C SER A 116 -11.47 9.01 3.27
N ILE A 117 -10.60 8.84 2.27
CA ILE A 117 -9.87 7.58 2.08
C ILE A 117 -8.94 7.36 3.27
N THR A 118 -9.18 6.29 4.02
CA THR A 118 -8.27 5.82 5.06
C THR A 118 -7.26 4.86 4.43
N GLN A 119 -5.97 5.15 4.57
CA GLN A 119 -4.90 4.34 4.00
C GLN A 119 -4.30 3.43 5.06
N VAL A 120 -4.35 2.13 4.80
CA VAL A 120 -3.72 1.12 5.64
C VAL A 120 -2.55 0.49 4.89
N THR A 121 -1.33 0.71 5.39
CA THR A 121 -0.10 0.19 4.82
C THR A 121 0.42 -0.98 5.66
N ILE A 122 0.73 -2.10 5.04
CA ILE A 122 1.21 -3.32 5.68
C ILE A 122 2.61 -3.60 5.15
N VAL A 123 3.61 -3.55 6.03
CA VAL A 123 5.02 -3.75 5.66
C VAL A 123 5.65 -4.75 6.61
N GLY A 124 6.36 -5.72 6.05
CA GLY A 124 7.01 -6.73 6.86
C GLY A 124 7.83 -7.75 6.08
N SER A 125 8.31 -8.72 6.82
CA SER A 125 9.04 -9.88 6.32
C SER A 125 8.47 -11.15 6.96
N TYR A 126 8.51 -12.24 6.21
CA TYR A 126 8.07 -13.54 6.68
C TYR A 126 9.06 -14.64 6.28
N SER A 127 9.07 -15.73 7.05
CA SER A 127 9.97 -16.87 6.84
C SER A 127 9.22 -18.19 7.05
N PRO A 128 9.42 -19.19 6.18
CA PRO A 128 10.30 -19.17 4.99
C PRO A 128 9.75 -18.27 3.88
N ALA A 129 10.61 -17.83 2.95
CA ALA A 129 10.19 -16.96 1.83
C ALA A 129 9.15 -17.59 0.89
N SER A 130 9.03 -18.92 0.94
CA SER A 130 8.01 -19.71 0.24
C SER A 130 6.65 -19.73 0.94
N ALA A 131 6.53 -19.20 2.16
CA ALA A 131 5.25 -19.10 2.84
C ALA A 131 4.35 -18.05 2.18
N SER A 132 3.06 -18.12 2.48
CA SER A 132 2.06 -17.14 2.05
C SER A 132 1.67 -16.26 3.22
N VAL A 133 1.37 -15.00 2.96
CA VAL A 133 0.73 -14.08 3.90
C VAL A 133 -0.72 -13.93 3.50
N ALA A 134 -1.63 -14.19 4.45
CA ALA A 134 -3.06 -13.94 4.30
C ALA A 134 -3.42 -12.62 4.97
N ILE A 135 -4.06 -11.74 4.20
CA ILE A 135 -4.59 -10.45 4.65
C ILE A 135 -6.11 -10.57 4.55
N ALA A 136 -6.81 -10.39 5.65
CA ALA A 136 -8.25 -10.44 5.69
C ALA A 136 -8.82 -9.16 6.31
N PHE A 137 -9.72 -8.52 5.58
CA PHE A 137 -10.55 -7.41 6.06
C PHE A 137 -11.98 -7.91 6.21
N ASN A 138 -12.57 -7.68 7.38
CA ASN A 138 -13.95 -8.02 7.68
C ASN A 138 -14.66 -6.77 8.21
N GLY A 139 -15.60 -6.26 7.42
CA GLY A 139 -16.49 -5.18 7.81
C GLY A 139 -17.94 -5.52 7.43
N PRO A 140 -18.90 -4.69 7.84
CA PRO A 140 -20.31 -4.89 7.52
C PRO A 140 -20.53 -5.03 6.01
N GLY A 141 -21.07 -6.19 5.61
CA GLY A 141 -21.34 -6.50 4.21
C GLY A 141 -20.11 -6.69 3.31
N THR A 142 -18.88 -6.64 3.85
CA THR A 142 -17.66 -6.71 3.06
C THR A 142 -16.61 -7.61 3.69
N VAL A 143 -16.20 -8.64 2.95
CA VAL A 143 -15.07 -9.50 3.30
C VAL A 143 -14.10 -9.50 2.14
N VAL A 144 -12.85 -9.14 2.41
CA VAL A 144 -11.77 -9.21 1.42
C VAL A 144 -10.68 -10.10 1.98
N GLN A 145 -10.26 -11.08 1.17
CA GLN A 145 -9.15 -11.95 1.48
C GLN A 145 -8.13 -11.89 0.35
N GLN A 146 -6.88 -11.67 0.73
CA GLN A 146 -5.77 -11.56 -0.19
C GLN A 146 -4.63 -12.44 0.29
N GLN A 147 -4.01 -13.13 -0.65
CA GLN A 147 -2.83 -13.93 -0.39
C GLN A 147 -1.68 -13.42 -1.24
N THR A 148 -0.54 -13.18 -0.60
CA THR A 148 0.70 -12.81 -1.28
C THR A 148 1.83 -13.69 -0.76
N GLY A 149 2.79 -14.08 -1.61
CA GLY A 149 3.81 -15.06 -1.26
C GLY A 149 4.99 -15.06 -2.22
N GLY A 150 6.05 -15.76 -1.85
CA GLY A 150 7.17 -16.08 -2.75
C GLY A 150 8.38 -15.15 -2.70
N THR A 151 8.40 -14.14 -1.83
CA THR A 151 9.53 -13.20 -1.73
C THR A 151 10.10 -13.04 -0.31
N GLY A 152 9.42 -13.58 0.71
CA GLY A 152 9.78 -13.35 2.13
C GLY A 152 9.54 -11.93 2.61
N ARG A 153 8.89 -11.09 1.80
CA ARG A 153 8.56 -9.69 2.10
C ARG A 153 7.10 -9.40 1.75
N ILE A 154 6.48 -8.54 2.54
CA ILE A 154 5.16 -8.00 2.26
C ILE A 154 5.25 -6.47 2.20
N SER A 155 4.71 -5.91 1.13
CA SER A 155 4.40 -4.49 0.98
C SER A 155 3.02 -4.40 0.34
N TYR A 156 2.03 -3.99 1.13
CA TYR A 156 0.64 -3.97 0.72
C TYR A 156 -0.05 -2.70 1.22
N GLN A 157 -0.93 -2.14 0.41
CA GLN A 157 -1.74 -0.98 0.76
C GLN A 157 -3.21 -1.27 0.52
N LEU A 158 -4.02 -1.01 1.55
CA LEU A 158 -5.46 -1.09 1.53
C LEU A 158 -6.04 0.31 1.70
N ASN A 159 -6.77 0.77 0.70
CA ASN A 159 -7.51 2.03 0.74
C ASN A 159 -8.96 1.72 1.13
N LEU A 160 -9.42 2.27 2.24
CA LEU A 160 -10.80 2.18 2.68
C LEU A 160 -11.51 3.48 2.30
N LEU A 161 -12.36 3.41 1.28
CA LEU A 161 -13.09 4.54 0.74
C LEU A 161 -14.52 4.53 1.28
N VAL A 162 -14.90 5.57 2.01
CA VAL A 162 -16.28 5.75 2.49
C VAL A 162 -17.14 6.40 1.42
N GLN A 163 -18.34 5.86 1.19
CA GLN A 163 -19.33 6.41 0.25
C GLN A 163 -20.69 6.66 0.92
#